data_AF-A0A8T4ZRI1-F1
#
_entry.id   AF-A0A8T4ZRI1-F1
#
_cell.length_a   1.000
_cell.length_b   1.000
_cell.length_c   1.000
_cell.angle_alpha   90.00
_cell.angle_beta   90.00
_cell.angle_gamma   90.00
#
_symmetry.space_group_name_H-M   'P 1'
#
loop_
_entity.id
_entity.type
_entity.pdbx_description
1 polymer ?
#
loop_
_entity_poly.entity_id
_entity_poly.type
_entity_poly.pdbx_seq_one_letter_code
_entity_poly.pdbx_strand_id
1 'polypeptide(L)'
;MALAKRALLRPVGEESSKADLAKMEKELREAINLTGIGPMGLGGDTTALDVKIEYAHRHPASYPVAVAFQCWAARKAAARIYSNGEIEYLTHKPR
;
A
#
# COMPACT_ATOMS: atom_id res chain seq x y z
N MET A 1 2.32 13.26 -4.65
CA MET A 1 2.43 11.88 -5.20
C MET A 1 3.39 10.97 -4.44
N ALA A 2 4.56 11.43 -3.95
CA ALA A 2 5.55 10.56 -3.29
C ALA A 2 5.00 9.74 -2.10
N LEU A 3 4.16 10.33 -1.25
CA LEU A 3 3.55 9.63 -0.11
C LEU A 3 2.63 8.48 -0.54
N ALA A 4 1.80 8.69 -1.57
CA ALA A 4 0.93 7.64 -2.10
C ALA A 4 1.75 6.46 -2.65
N LYS A 5 2.86 6.74 -3.35
CA LYS A 5 3.77 5.69 -3.82
C LYS A 5 4.46 4.97 -2.66
N ARG A 6 4.89 5.69 -1.62
CA ARG A 6 5.49 5.10 -0.42
C ARG A 6 4.50 4.18 0.30
N ALA A 7 3.26 4.63 0.48
CA ALA A 7 2.18 3.83 1.06
C ALA A 7 1.94 2.54 0.26
N LEU A 8 1.82 2.66 -1.07
CA LEU A 8 1.60 1.54 -1.99
C LEU A 8 2.69 0.46 -1.94
N LEU A 9 3.92 0.84 -1.57
CA LEU A 9 5.06 -0.08 -1.51
C LEU A 9 5.13 -0.89 -0.21
N ARG A 10 4.32 -0.58 0.81
CA ARG A 10 4.22 -1.42 2.01
C ARG A 10 3.79 -2.86 1.64
N PRO A 11 4.24 -3.88 2.39
CA PRO A 11 3.73 -5.25 2.29
C PRO A 11 2.21 -5.32 2.40
N VAL A 12 1.61 -6.25 1.66
CA VAL A 12 0.19 -6.60 1.82
C VAL A 12 0.01 -7.26 3.19
N GLY A 13 -1.03 -6.86 3.91
CA GLY A 13 -1.32 -7.30 5.28
C GLY A 13 -0.63 -6.48 6.38
N GLU A 14 0.30 -5.59 6.04
CA GLU A 14 0.94 -4.71 7.04
C GLU A 14 0.05 -3.50 7.36
N GLU A 15 -0.52 -3.46 8.56
CA GLU A 15 -1.32 -2.32 9.01
C GLU A 15 -0.45 -1.09 9.36
N SER A 16 -1.03 0.10 9.29
CA SER A 16 -0.38 1.31 9.78
C SER A 16 -0.07 1.21 11.29
N SER A 17 1.08 1.71 11.71
CA SER A 17 1.42 1.85 13.14
C SER A 17 0.57 2.92 13.84
N LYS A 18 -0.15 3.76 13.08
CA LYS A 18 -1.06 4.78 13.62
C LYS A 18 -2.48 4.23 13.62
N ALA A 19 -3.08 4.09 14.81
CA ALA A 19 -4.40 3.49 15.00
C ALA A 19 -5.49 4.12 14.12
N ASP A 20 -5.53 5.45 14.01
CA ASP A 20 -6.52 6.15 13.18
C ASP A 20 -6.37 5.80 11.69
N LEU A 21 -5.12 5.71 11.19
CA LEU A 21 -4.88 5.32 9.81
C LEU A 21 -5.20 3.85 9.56
N ALA A 22 -4.83 2.95 10.48
CA ALA A 22 -5.14 1.54 10.38
C ALA A 22 -6.66 1.30 10.31
N LYS A 23 -7.41 2.03 11.14
CA LYS A 23 -8.89 2.02 11.09
C LYS A 23 -9.40 2.49 9.73
N MET A 24 -8.92 3.63 9.22
CA MET A 24 -9.33 4.15 7.90
C MET A 24 -8.95 3.20 6.75
N GLU A 25 -7.76 2.58 6.80
CA GLU A 25 -7.31 1.58 5.82
C GLU A 25 -8.28 0.40 5.77
N LYS A 26 -8.67 -0.11 6.94
CA LYS A 26 -9.64 -1.22 7.05
C LYS A 26 -11.01 -0.83 6.52
N GLU A 27 -11.56 0.30 6.97
CA GLU A 27 -12.88 0.79 6.55
C GLU A 27 -12.95 1.01 5.04
N LEU A 28 -11.92 1.62 4.45
CA LEU A 28 -11.87 1.83 3.00
C LEU A 28 -11.74 0.51 2.23
N ARG A 29 -10.91 -0.43 2.70
CA ARG A 29 -10.78 -1.75 2.06
C ARG A 29 -12.11 -2.50 2.08
N GLU A 30 -12.81 -2.48 3.20
CA GLU A 30 -14.15 -3.09 3.34
C GLU A 30 -15.15 -2.40 2.40
N ALA A 31 -15.21 -1.07 2.40
CA ALA A 31 -16.10 -0.32 1.52
C ALA A 31 -15.81 -0.58 0.02
N ILE A 32 -14.53 -0.66 -0.37
CA ILE A 32 -14.13 -0.96 -1.75
C ILE A 32 -14.56 -2.37 -2.14
N ASN A 33 -14.42 -3.36 -1.26
CA ASN A 33 -14.83 -4.73 -1.56
C ASN A 33 -16.36 -4.88 -1.59
N LEU A 34 -17.10 -4.09 -0.81
CA LEU A 34 -18.58 -4.04 -0.88
C LEU A 34 -19.12 -3.50 -2.21
N THR A 35 -18.29 -2.87 -3.05
CA THR A 35 -18.72 -2.42 -4.38
C THR A 35 -19.07 -3.57 -5.33
N GLY A 36 -18.60 -4.79 -5.06
CA GLY A 36 -18.86 -5.96 -5.90
C GLY A 36 -18.22 -5.91 -7.30
N ILE A 37 -17.29 -4.97 -7.55
CA ILE A 37 -16.58 -4.85 -8.83
C ILE A 37 -15.71 -6.09 -9.09
N GLY A 38 -15.02 -6.57 -8.06
CA GLY A 38 -14.18 -7.76 -8.10
C GLY A 38 -12.96 -7.66 -9.02
N PRO A 39 -12.22 -8.77 -9.19
CA PRO A 39 -11.00 -8.79 -9.98
C PRO A 39 -11.30 -8.46 -11.45
N MET A 40 -10.54 -7.53 -12.02
CA MET A 40 -10.70 -7.09 -13.42
C MET A 40 -12.08 -6.52 -13.78
N GLY A 41 -12.93 -6.21 -12.79
CA GLY A 41 -14.30 -5.75 -13.02
C GLY A 41 -15.29 -6.85 -13.42
N LEU A 42 -14.95 -8.12 -13.16
CA LEU A 42 -15.76 -9.29 -13.52
C LEU A 42 -16.74 -9.72 -12.43
N GLY A 43 -16.88 -8.93 -11.36
CA GLY A 43 -17.67 -9.27 -10.18
C GLY A 43 -16.90 -10.07 -9.13
N GLY A 44 -17.49 -10.19 -7.95
CA GLY A 44 -16.98 -10.97 -6.82
C GLY A 44 -16.60 -10.13 -5.60
N ASP A 45 -16.11 -10.81 -4.56
CA ASP A 45 -15.98 -10.23 -3.21
C ASP A 45 -14.70 -9.42 -2.99
N THR A 46 -13.73 -9.50 -3.91
CA THR A 46 -12.39 -8.91 -3.71
C THR A 46 -12.02 -8.00 -4.86
N THR A 47 -12.30 -6.70 -4.71
CA THR A 47 -11.87 -5.63 -5.60
C THR A 47 -10.45 -5.17 -5.25
N ALA A 48 -10.14 -5.03 -3.96
CA ALA A 48 -8.84 -4.61 -3.45
C ALA A 48 -8.32 -5.61 -2.39
N LEU A 49 -7.07 -6.04 -2.57
CA LEU A 49 -6.36 -6.86 -1.59
C LEU A 49 -6.05 -6.07 -0.32
N ASP A 50 -5.69 -4.79 -0.48
CA ASP A 50 -5.26 -3.95 0.62
C ASP A 50 -5.39 -2.46 0.28
N VAL A 51 -5.47 -1.61 1.31
CA VAL A 51 -5.48 -0.15 1.22
C VAL A 51 -4.44 0.39 2.20
N LYS A 52 -3.63 1.34 1.74
CA LYS A 52 -2.53 1.92 2.52
C LYS A 52 -2.60 3.44 2.46
N ILE A 53 -2.58 4.10 3.61
CA ILE A 53 -2.72 5.55 3.74
C ILE A 53 -1.45 6.14 4.37
N GLU A 54 -1.04 7.29 3.87
CA GLU A 54 0.01 8.13 4.42
C GLU A 54 -0.46 9.59 4.37
N TYR A 55 0.02 10.42 5.30
CA TYR A 55 -0.26 11.86 5.30
C TYR A 55 0.98 12.67 5.64
N ALA A 56 0.92 13.95 5.31
CA ALA A 56 1.88 14.96 5.77
C ALA A 56 1.15 16.26 6.09
N HIS A 57 1.86 17.17 6.74
CA HIS A 57 1.37 18.52 6.95
C HIS A 57 1.24 19.26 5.61
N ARG A 58 0.33 20.23 5.59
CA ARG A 58 -0.13 20.91 4.39
C ARG A 58 -0.47 22.35 4.71
N HIS A 59 -0.31 23.26 3.75
CA HIS A 59 -0.69 24.65 3.93
C HIS A 59 -2.22 24.78 4.16
N PRO A 60 -2.72 25.61 5.10
CA PRO A 60 -4.15 25.70 5.42
C PRO A 60 -5.06 26.02 4.22
N ALA A 61 -4.55 26.71 3.20
CA ALA A 61 -5.29 27.04 1.98
C ALA A 61 -5.30 25.92 0.91
N SER A 62 -4.68 24.76 1.14
CA SER A 62 -4.60 23.69 0.14
C SER A 62 -4.81 22.31 0.77
N TYR A 63 -5.47 21.38 0.09
CA TYR A 63 -5.67 20.02 0.59
C TYR A 63 -5.38 18.97 -0.49
N PRO A 64 -4.09 18.63 -0.72
CA PRO A 64 -3.71 17.70 -1.78
C PRO A 64 -4.05 16.26 -1.37
N VAL A 65 -4.73 15.55 -2.27
CA VAL A 65 -5.03 14.11 -2.14
C VAL A 65 -4.46 13.39 -3.35
N ALA A 66 -3.86 12.23 -3.12
CA ALA A 66 -3.27 11.40 -4.17
C ALA A 66 -3.65 9.95 -3.94
N VAL A 67 -4.09 9.28 -5.01
CA VAL A 67 -4.38 7.85 -5.03
C VAL A 67 -3.40 7.19 -6.00
N ALA A 68 -2.77 6.10 -5.57
CA ALA A 68 -1.88 5.30 -6.39
C ALA A 68 -2.31 3.84 -6.32
N PHE A 69 -2.40 3.18 -7.48
CA PHE A 69 -2.81 1.78 -7.59
C PHE A 69 -1.63 0.90 -7.99
N GLN A 70 -1.64 -0.35 -7.51
CA GLN A 70 -0.75 -1.40 -7.97
C GLN A 70 -1.62 -2.49 -8.58
N CYS A 71 -1.32 -2.87 -9.81
CA CYS A 71 -2.00 -3.96 -10.48
C CYS A 71 -1.43 -5.32 -10.02
N TRP A 72 -1.98 -6.40 -10.60
CA TRP A 72 -1.50 -7.76 -10.42
C TRP A 72 0.01 -7.93 -10.65
N ALA A 73 0.58 -7.19 -11.59
CA ALA A 73 2.01 -7.20 -11.88
C ALA A 73 2.81 -6.35 -10.86
N ALA A 74 2.71 -6.71 -9.58
CA ALA A 74 3.37 -6.09 -8.44
C ALA A 74 4.90 -6.35 -8.42
N ARG A 75 5.59 -5.79 -9.40
CA ARG A 75 7.03 -5.98 -9.62
C ARG A 75 7.82 -4.97 -8.77
N LYS A 76 8.40 -5.46 -7.68
CA LYS A 76 9.30 -4.69 -6.80
C LYS A 76 10.36 -5.60 -6.18
N ALA A 77 11.54 -5.06 -5.92
CA ALA A 77 12.60 -5.76 -5.19
C ALA A 77 13.29 -4.79 -4.23
N ALA A 78 13.68 -5.27 -3.05
CA ALA A 78 14.51 -4.51 -2.11
C ALA A 78 15.63 -5.38 -1.57
N ALA A 79 16.81 -4.75 -1.41
CA ALA A 79 17.97 -5.33 -0.77
C ALA A 79 18.58 -4.30 0.19
N ARG A 80 19.18 -4.79 1.28
CA ARG A 80 19.94 -4.01 2.23
C ARG A 80 21.40 -4.44 2.14
N ILE A 81 22.29 -3.46 1.99
CA ILE A 81 23.74 -3.67 1.93
C ILE A 81 24.32 -3.17 3.25
N TYR A 82 25.04 -4.04 3.94
CA TYR A 82 25.69 -3.74 5.21
C TYR A 82 27.14 -3.28 4.99
N SER A 83 27.71 -2.61 5.98
CA SER A 83 29.08 -2.07 5.90
C SER A 83 30.17 -3.15 5.76
N ASN A 84 29.88 -4.38 6.18
CA ASN A 84 30.74 -5.56 6.00
C ASN A 84 30.64 -6.19 4.59
N GLY A 85 29.84 -5.61 3.68
CA GLY A 85 29.61 -6.14 2.33
C GLY A 85 28.52 -7.21 2.24
N GLU A 86 27.88 -7.57 3.35
CA GLU A 86 26.75 -8.49 3.37
C GLU A 86 25.53 -7.88 2.68
N ILE A 87 24.81 -8.68 1.89
CA ILE A 87 23.59 -8.27 1.18
C ILE A 87 22.42 -9.11 1.68
N GLU A 88 21.43 -8.44 2.26
CA GLU A 88 20.15 -9.04 2.65
C GLU A 88 19.08 -8.70 1.60
N TYR A 89 18.58 -9.71 0.87
CA TYR A 89 17.45 -9.54 -0.05
C TYR A 89 16.12 -9.58 0.72
N LEU A 90 15.56 -8.40 1.00
CA LEU A 90 14.35 -8.23 1.83
C LEU A 90 13.09 -8.82 1.22
N THR A 91 12.98 -8.84 -0.12
CA THR A 91 11.77 -9.30 -0.82
C THR A 91 11.93 -10.65 -1.54
N HIS A 92 13.16 -11.12 -1.75
CA HIS A 92 13.47 -12.36 -2.48
C HIS A 92 14.49 -13.16 -1.70
N LYS A 93 14.06 -13.80 -0.61
CA LYS A 93 14.95 -14.66 0.18
C LYS A 93 15.50 -15.77 -0.73
N PRO A 94 16.82 -15.95 -0.83
CA PRO A 94 17.39 -17.07 -1.58
C PRO A 94 16.86 -18.37 -0.99
N ARG A 95 16.44 -19.29 -1.86
CA ARG A 95 16.00 -20.64 -1.48
C ARG A 95 17.19 -21.48 -1.06
#